data_AF-A0AAV2M637-F1
#
_entry.id   AF-A0AAV2M637-F1
#
_cell.length_a   1.000
_cell.length_b   1.000
_cell.length_c   1.000
_cell.angle_alpha   90.00
_cell.angle_beta   90.00
_cell.angle_gamma   90.00
#
_symmetry.space_group_name_H-M   'P 1'
#
loop_
_entity.id
_entity.type
_entity.pdbx_description
1 polymer ?
#
loop_
_entity_poly.entity_id
_entity_poly.type
_entity_poly.pdbx_seq_one_letter_code
_entity_poly.pdbx_strand_id
1 'polypeptide(L)' 'MSRSMELQALLAQGELLKQGAEARLYRTRFLGKPVIVKERFSKRYRHPALDEKLTHRRTVQELRAILRCRKAGE' A
#
# COMPACT_ATOMS: atom_id res chain seq x y z
N MET A 1 8.97 -6.75 -18.19
CA MET A 1 9.20 -5.37 -17.69
C MET A 1 8.92 -5.37 -16.18
N SER A 2 9.81 -4.79 -15.38
CA SER A 2 9.80 -4.97 -13.91
C SER A 2 8.58 -4.33 -13.26
N ARG A 3 7.83 -5.11 -12.46
CA ARG A 3 6.71 -4.69 -11.60
C ARG A 3 7.04 -3.48 -10.71
N SER A 4 8.33 -3.20 -10.47
CA SER A 4 8.78 -2.05 -9.70
C SER A 4 8.63 -0.72 -10.44
N MET A 5 8.75 -0.69 -11.77
CA MET A 5 8.73 0.57 -12.53
C MET A 5 7.32 1.18 -12.60
N GLU A 6 6.29 0.36 -12.78
CA GLU A 6 4.90 0.82 -12.86
C GLU A 6 4.43 1.44 -11.54
N LEU A 7 4.81 0.84 -10.41
CA LEU A 7 4.49 1.38 -9.08
C LEU A 7 5.19 2.72 -8.85
N GLN A 8 6.46 2.84 -9.23
CA GLN A 8 7.21 4.10 -9.10
C GLN A 8 6.60 5.20 -9.97
N ALA A 9 6.17 4.88 -11.20
CA ALA A 9 5.47 5.84 -12.06
C ALA A 9 4.15 6.31 -11.44
N LEU A 10 3.36 5.38 -10.88
CA LEU A 10 2.09 5.70 -10.23
C LEU A 10 2.27 6.58 -8.98
N LEU A 11 3.33 6.31 -8.19
CA LEU A 11 3.68 7.10 -7.01
C LEU A 11 4.23 8.48 -7.37
N ALA A 12 5.06 8.58 -8.42
CA ALA A 12 5.61 9.85 -8.89
C ALA A 12 4.52 10.83 -9.37
N GLN A 13 3.41 10.29 -9.88
CA GLN A 13 2.23 11.07 -10.30
C GLN A 13 1.22 11.27 -9.16
N GLY A 14 1.45 10.66 -7.99
CA GLY A 14 0.55 10.68 -6.86
C GLY A 14 0.78 11.86 -5.93
N GLU A 15 -0.29 12.48 -5.45
CA GLU A 15 -0.27 13.51 -4.40
C GLU A 15 -0.11 12.83 -3.03
N LEU A 16 0.92 13.17 -2.26
CA LEU A 16 1.07 12.68 -0.89
C LEU A 16 -0.04 13.27 0.00
N LEU A 17 -0.92 12.43 0.52
CA LEU A 17 -1.99 12.85 1.44
C LEU A 17 -1.50 12.89 2.89
N LYS A 18 -0.81 11.82 3.31
CA LYS A 18 -0.36 11.68 4.71
C LYS A 18 0.77 10.67 4.82
N GLN A 19 1.69 10.93 5.74
CA GLN A 19 2.71 9.98 6.17
C GLN A 19 2.45 9.56 7.62
N GLY A 20 2.41 8.25 7.86
CA GLY A 20 2.36 7.67 9.19
C GLY A 20 3.61 6.85 9.50
N ALA A 21 3.62 6.22 10.67
CA ALA A 21 4.73 5.37 11.09
C ALA A 21 4.90 4.14 10.17
N GLU A 22 3.84 3.62 9.56
CA GLU A 22 3.91 2.36 8.79
C GLU A 22 3.90 2.54 7.28
N ALA A 23 3.36 3.65 6.77
CA ALA A 23 3.12 3.84 5.35
C ALA A 23 2.93 5.31 4.99
N ARG A 24 3.10 5.61 3.71
CA ARG A 24 2.68 6.85 3.06
C ARG A 24 1.41 6.57 2.25
N LEU A 25 0.46 7.50 2.30
CA LEU A 25 -0.77 7.46 1.52
C LEU A 25 -0.69 8.48 0.39
N TYR A 26 -0.92 8.03 -0.82
CA TYR A 26 -0.97 8.87 -2.02
C TYR A 26 -2.35 8.83 -2.66
N ARG A 27 -2.80 9.96 -3.19
CA ARG A 27 -3.96 10.06 -4.06
C ARG A 27 -3.50 10.09 -5.51
N THR A 28 -4.08 9.24 -6.36
CA THR A 28 -3.73 9.17 -7.78
C THR A 28 -4.90 8.63 -8.60
N ARG A 29 -4.70 8.46 -9.90
CA ARG A 29 -5.64 7.79 -10.80
C ARG A 29 -5.05 6.48 -11.30
N PHE A 30 -5.83 5.42 -11.21
CA PHE A 30 -5.49 4.12 -11.78
C PHE A 30 -6.65 3.64 -12.66
N LEU A 31 -6.34 3.33 -13.92
CA LEU A 31 -7.35 2.97 -14.94
C LEU A 31 -8.49 4.00 -15.03
N GLY A 32 -8.13 5.29 -15.00
CA GLY A 32 -9.08 6.42 -15.05
C GLY A 32 -9.85 6.69 -13.76
N LYS A 33 -9.78 5.81 -12.75
CA LYS A 33 -10.52 5.92 -11.50
C LYS A 33 -9.66 6.54 -10.39
N PRO A 34 -10.25 7.38 -9.51
CA PRO A 34 -9.54 7.87 -8.34
C PRO A 34 -9.23 6.71 -7.38
N VAL A 35 -7.98 6.62 -6.93
CA VAL A 35 -7.53 5.57 -6.02
C VAL A 35 -6.62 6.14 -4.92
N ILE A 36 -6.51 5.38 -3.83
CA ILE A 36 -5.53 5.60 -2.76
C ILE A 36 -4.46 4.53 -2.85
N VAL A 37 -3.20 4.94 -2.93
CA VAL A 37 -2.04 4.04 -2.87
C VAL A 37 -1.45 4.10 -1.47
N LYS A 38 -1.35 2.94 -0.82
CA LYS A 38 -0.69 2.78 0.48
C LYS A 38 0.69 2.18 0.29
N GLU A 39 1.71 3.02 0.24
CA GLU A 39 3.11 2.60 0.14
C GLU A 39 3.64 2.27 1.54
N ARG A 40 3.91 0.98 1.80
CA ARG A 40 4.61 0.55 3.01
C ARG A 40 6.11 0.60 2.76
N PHE A 41 6.85 1.29 3.62
CA PHE A 41 8.30 1.38 3.56
C PHE A 41 8.96 0.42 4.55
N SER A 42 10.11 -0.15 4.15
CA SER A 42 10.84 -1.10 4.99
C SER A 42 11.39 -0.42 6.25
N LYS A 43 11.38 -1.16 7.34
CA LYS A 43 11.96 -0.73 8.62
C LYS A 43 13.39 -1.22 8.71
N ARG A 44 14.37 -0.31 8.66
CA ARG A 44 15.81 -0.61 8.66
C ARG A 44 16.28 -1.45 9.86
N TYR A 45 15.54 -1.44 10.96
CA TYR A 45 15.86 -2.23 12.15
C TYR A 45 15.44 -3.71 12.04
N ARG A 46 14.73 -4.12 10.98
CA ARG A 46 14.23 -5.49 10.80
C ARG A 46 15.10 -6.26 9.81
N HIS A 47 15.28 -7.55 10.08
CA HIS A 47 15.88 -8.46 9.11
C HIS A 47 15.05 -8.52 7.82
N PRO A 48 15.64 -8.46 6.60
CA PRO A 48 14.88 -8.38 5.35
C PRO A 48 13.83 -9.49 5.17
N ALA A 49 14.21 -10.74 5.44
CA ALA A 49 13.29 -11.88 5.34
C ALA A 49 12.13 -11.82 6.35
N LEU A 50 12.34 -11.18 7.50
CA LEU A 50 11.27 -10.97 8.48
C LEU A 50 10.36 -9.84 8.02
N ASP A 51 10.92 -8.73 7.53
CA ASP A 51 10.15 -7.58 7.08
C ASP A 51 9.25 -7.92 5.90
N GLU A 52 9.75 -8.73 4.96
CA GLU A 52 8.96 -9.24 3.83
C GLU A 52 7.78 -10.10 4.30
N LYS A 53 8.03 -11.08 5.18
CA LYS A 53 6.98 -11.93 5.76
C LYS A 53 5.93 -11.11 6.53
N LEU A 54 6.37 -10.13 7.32
CA LEU A 54 5.48 -9.24 8.08
C LEU A 54 4.65 -8.37 7.14
N THR A 55 5.28 -7.76 6.13
CA THR A 55 4.62 -6.89 5.16
C THR A 55 3.56 -7.66 4.38
N HIS A 56 3.89 -8.85 3.87
CA HIS A 56 2.94 -9.72 3.18
C HIS A 56 1.73 -10.07 4.08
N ARG A 57 1.99 -10.56 5.30
CA ARG A 57 0.91 -10.94 6.23
C ARG A 57 0.01 -9.75 6.58
N ARG A 58 0.57 -8.58 6.85
CA ARG A 58 -0.19 -7.36 7.17
C ARG A 58 -1.04 -6.90 6.00
N THR A 59 -0.51 -6.93 4.78
CA THR A 59 -1.27 -6.57 3.57
C THR A 59 -2.47 -7.49 3.37
N VAL A 60 -2.29 -8.81 3.50
CA VAL A 60 -3.39 -9.77 3.39
C VAL A 60 -4.44 -9.55 4.48
N GLN A 61 -4.02 -9.31 5.73
CA GLN A 61 -4.94 -9.05 6.84
C GLN A 61 -5.72 -7.75 6.65
N GLU A 62 -5.07 -6.70 6.17
CA GLU A 62 -5.69 -5.40 5.88
C GLU A 62 -6.76 -5.52 4.79
N LEU A 63 -6.45 -6.20 3.68
CA LEU A 63 -7.43 -6.48 2.62
C LEU A 63 -8.63 -7.27 3.14
N ARG A 64 -8.39 -8.32 3.94
CA ARG A 64 -9.47 -9.11 4.56
C ARG A 64 -10.33 -8.27 5.49
N ALA A 65 -9.74 -7.36 6.26
CA ALA A 65 -10.49 -6.47 7.14
C ALA A 65 -11.38 -5.51 6.32
N ILE A 66 -10.84 -4.90 5.27
CA ILE A 66 -11.60 -4.01 4.37
C ILE A 66 -12.79 -4.75 3.75
N LEU A 67 -12.59 -5.97 3.24
CA LEU A 67 -13.67 -6.76 2.65
C LEU A 67 -14.75 -7.12 3.66
N ARG A 68 -14.37 -7.48 4.91
CA ARG A 68 -15.34 -7.73 5.99
C ARG A 68 -16.14 -6.48 6.33
N CYS A 69 -15.49 -5.32 6.49
CA CYS A 69 -16.16 -4.06 6.78
C CYS A 69 -17.12 -3.67 5.66
N ARG A 70 -16.71 -3.84 4.39
CA ARG A 70 -17.59 -3.61 3.24
C ARG A 70 -18.84 -4.49 3.30
N LYS A 71 -18.68 -5.79 3.51
CA LYS A 71 -19.80 -6.74 3.57
C LYS A 71 -20.76 -6.48 4.74
N ALA A 72 -20.26 -5.99 5.86
CA ALA A 72 -21.07 -5.72 7.05
C ALA A 72 -21.86 -4.40 6.98
N GLY A 73 -21.48 -3.49 6.09
CA GLY A 73 -22.15 -2.20 5.87
C GLY A 73 -23.05 -2.16 4.64
N GLU A 74 -23.33 -3.33 4.04
CA GLU A 74 -24.35 -3.52 3.01
C GLU A 74 -25.73 -3.77 3.64
#